data_AF-A0A009QY03-F1
#
_entry.id   AF-A0A009QY03-F1
#
_cell.length_a   1.000
_cell.length_b   1.000
_cell.length_c   1.000
_cell.angle_alpha   90.00
_cell.angle_beta   90.00
_cell.angle_gamma   90.00
#
_symmetry.space_group_name_H-M   'P 1'
#
loop_
_entity.id
_entity.type
_entity.pdbx_description
1 polymer ?
#
loop_
_entity_poly.entity_id
_entity_poly.type
_entity_poly.pdbx_seq_one_letter_code
_entity_poly.pdbx_strand_id
1 'polypeptide(L)'
;VEAICRILPIAPSTYYRTLDLCDEKHCFAREHRAKRDLHDLHHAEEIKRIWKESSGRYGVRKVWQKLKREGYIIARCTVARLMKKLGIQGVWRGKNKQTTRS
;
A
#
# COMPACT_ATOMS: atom_id res chain seq x y z
N VAL A 1 -4.40 34.62 -1.79
CA VAL A 1 -4.93 33.25 -2.03
C VAL A 1 -6.45 33.22 -1.92
N GLU A 2 -7.06 33.83 -0.90
CA GLU A 2 -8.53 33.85 -0.75
C GLU A 2 -9.27 34.47 -1.95
N ALA A 3 -8.76 35.54 -2.55
CA ALA A 3 -9.36 36.15 -3.74
C ALA A 3 -9.38 35.18 -4.95
N ILE A 4 -8.29 34.47 -5.19
CA ILE A 4 -8.16 33.47 -6.27
C ILE A 4 -9.11 32.30 -6.04
N CYS A 5 -9.16 31.80 -4.80
CA CYS A 5 -10.02 30.69 -4.41
C CYS A 5 -11.52 31.05 -4.53
N ARG A 6 -11.90 32.30 -4.26
CA ARG A 6 -13.27 32.82 -4.40
C ARG A 6 -13.70 33.02 -5.85
N ILE A 7 -12.77 33.38 -6.74
CA ILE A 7 -13.02 33.59 -8.18
C ILE A 7 -13.11 32.26 -8.95
N LEU A 8 -12.31 31.26 -8.58
CA LEU A 8 -12.25 29.95 -9.26
C LEU A 8 -13.21 28.88 -8.69
N PRO A 9 -14.22 29.28 -7.89
CA PRO A 9 -14.85 28.46 -6.83
C PRO A 9 -14.07 27.23 -6.32
N ILE A 10 -12.80 27.42 -5.92
CA ILE A 10 -11.96 26.34 -5.38
C ILE A 10 -11.76 26.56 -3.89
N ALA A 11 -11.89 25.51 -3.08
CA ALA A 11 -11.57 25.58 -1.66
C ALA A 11 -10.06 25.89 -1.45
N PRO A 12 -9.67 26.75 -0.49
CA PRO A 12 -8.26 27.06 -0.23
C PRO A 12 -7.39 25.82 0.00
N SER A 13 -7.94 24.78 0.64
CA SER A 13 -7.26 23.49 0.84
C SER A 13 -6.91 22.79 -0.47
N THR A 14 -7.78 22.87 -1.47
CA THR A 14 -7.55 22.34 -2.81
C THR A 14 -6.47 23.14 -3.53
N TYR A 15 -6.48 24.47 -3.40
CA TYR A 15 -5.45 25.34 -3.99
C TYR A 15 -4.04 25.01 -3.47
N TYR A 16 -3.87 24.92 -2.14
CA TYR A 16 -2.58 24.54 -1.56
C TYR A 16 -2.20 23.11 -1.92
N ARG A 17 -3.14 22.15 -1.95
CA ARG A 17 -2.86 20.78 -2.41
C ARG A 17 -2.37 20.75 -3.86
N THR A 18 -2.95 21.54 -4.76
CA THR A 18 -2.47 21.63 -6.14
C THR A 18 -1.12 22.29 -6.24
N LEU A 19 -0.88 23.34 -5.44
CA LEU A 19 0.42 23.99 -5.35
C LEU A 19 1.48 23.00 -4.85
N ASP A 20 1.19 22.22 -3.82
CA ASP A 20 2.09 21.21 -3.28
C ASP A 20 2.43 20.10 -4.30
N LEU A 21 1.53 19.83 -5.25
CA LEU A 21 1.76 18.89 -6.34
C LEU A 21 2.56 19.52 -7.50
N CYS A 22 2.49 20.83 -7.69
CA CYS A 22 3.16 21.53 -8.78
C CYS A 22 4.52 22.12 -8.39
N ASP A 23 4.76 22.34 -7.09
CA ASP A 23 6.00 22.92 -6.57
C ASP A 23 7.15 21.90 -6.58
N GLU A 24 8.26 22.26 -7.23
CA GLU A 24 9.47 21.44 -7.27
C GLU A 24 10.07 21.19 -5.88
N LYS A 25 9.75 22.03 -4.88
CA LYS A 25 10.19 21.81 -3.49
C LYS A 25 9.61 20.54 -2.86
N HIS A 26 8.45 20.08 -3.33
CA HIS A 26 7.87 18.80 -2.95
C HIS A 26 8.26 17.65 -3.89
N CYS A 27 9.11 17.91 -4.89
CA CYS A 27 9.68 16.87 -5.75
C CYS A 27 10.37 15.80 -4.89
N PHE A 28 11.05 16.17 -3.80
CA PHE A 28 11.63 15.22 -2.85
C PHE A 28 10.59 14.28 -2.21
N ALA A 29 9.43 14.79 -1.79
CA ALA A 29 8.36 13.97 -1.23
C ALA A 29 7.70 13.05 -2.29
N ARG A 30 7.60 13.53 -3.54
CA ARG A 30 7.17 12.74 -4.70
C ARG A 30 8.19 11.66 -5.05
N GLU A 31 9.48 11.97 -5.07
CA GLU A 31 10.58 11.03 -5.27
C GLU A 31 10.61 9.98 -4.16
N HIS A 32 10.38 10.37 -2.89
CA HIS A 32 10.28 9.42 -1.79
C HIS A 32 9.05 8.51 -1.87
N ARG A 33 7.94 8.96 -2.49
CA ARG A 33 6.83 8.06 -2.85
C ARG A 33 7.25 7.14 -3.99
N ALA A 34 7.84 7.66 -5.06
CA ALA A 34 8.28 6.88 -6.21
C ALA A 34 9.31 5.79 -5.83
N LYS A 35 10.28 6.11 -4.98
CA LYS A 35 11.28 5.16 -4.45
C LYS A 35 10.63 4.05 -3.62
N ARG A 36 9.60 4.37 -2.83
CA ARG A 36 8.81 3.37 -2.09
C ARG A 36 8.00 2.48 -3.03
N ASP A 37 7.43 3.05 -4.08
CA ASP A 37 6.63 2.30 -5.05
C ASP A 37 7.49 1.31 -5.85
N LEU A 38 8.73 1.67 -6.23
CA LEU A 38 9.68 0.75 -6.87
C LEU A 38 10.02 -0.45 -5.98
N HIS A 39 10.31 -0.20 -4.70
CA HIS A 39 10.62 -1.28 -3.75
C HIS A 39 9.40 -2.16 -3.45
N ASP A 40 8.22 -1.54 -3.39
CA ASP A 40 6.94 -2.22 -3.24
C ASP A 40 6.63 -3.17 -4.41
N LEU A 41 6.99 -2.81 -5.65
CA LEU A 41 6.81 -3.67 -6.82
C LEU A 41 7.64 -4.95 -6.71
N HIS A 42 8.93 -4.82 -6.38
CA HIS A 42 9.81 -5.98 -6.18
C HIS A 42 9.29 -6.90 -5.06
N HIS A 43 8.85 -6.33 -3.94
CA HIS A 43 8.25 -7.11 -2.85
C HIS A 43 6.91 -7.75 -3.22
N ALA A 44 6.11 -7.10 -4.06
CA ALA A 44 4.84 -7.64 -4.51
C ALA A 44 5.04 -8.91 -5.36
N GLU A 45 6.08 -8.96 -6.19
CA GLU A 45 6.44 -10.13 -6.98
C GLU A 45 6.85 -11.31 -6.10
N GLU A 46 7.72 -11.09 -5.11
CA GLU A 46 8.16 -12.14 -4.19
C GLU A 46 6.99 -12.66 -3.33
N ILE A 47 6.13 -11.75 -2.84
CA ILE A 47 4.89 -12.13 -2.13
C ILE A 47 4.01 -13.03 -3.00
N LYS A 48 3.85 -12.69 -4.29
CA LYS A 48 3.05 -13.47 -5.24
C LYS A 48 3.68 -14.84 -5.52
N ARG A 49 5.01 -14.92 -5.61
CA ARG A 49 5.75 -16.18 -5.78
C ARG A 49 5.55 -17.11 -4.58
N ILE A 50 5.79 -16.64 -3.37
CA ILE A 50 5.60 -17.40 -2.13
C ILE A 50 4.15 -17.87 -1.99
N TRP A 51 3.18 -17.01 -2.33
CA TRP A 51 1.77 -17.37 -2.28
C TRP A 51 1.41 -18.47 -3.28
N LYS A 52 1.94 -18.39 -4.51
CA LYS A 52 1.74 -19.40 -5.56
C LYS A 52 2.39 -20.74 -5.19
N GLU A 53 3.62 -20.72 -4.66
CA GLU A 53 4.33 -21.91 -4.13
C GLU A 53 3.50 -22.59 -3.03
N SER A 54 2.82 -21.80 -2.21
CA SER A 54 1.97 -22.28 -1.12
C SER A 54 0.57 -22.70 -1.56
N SER A 55 0.29 -22.72 -2.86
CA SER A 55 -1.04 -22.98 -3.46
C SER A 55 -2.16 -22.10 -2.84
N GLY A 56 -1.82 -20.87 -2.49
CA GLY A 56 -2.73 -19.91 -1.86
C GLY A 56 -3.06 -20.14 -0.39
N ARG A 57 -2.44 -21.11 0.27
CA ARG A 57 -2.69 -21.41 1.70
C ARG A 57 -2.11 -20.36 2.65
N TYR A 58 -1.13 -19.58 2.21
CA TYR A 58 -0.40 -18.66 3.07
C TYR A 58 -1.05 -17.28 3.08
N GLY A 59 -1.47 -16.83 4.26
CA GLY A 59 -1.88 -15.45 4.51
C GLY A 59 -0.71 -14.57 4.93
N VAL A 60 -1.01 -13.30 5.23
CA VAL A 60 -0.04 -12.26 5.63
C VAL A 60 1.02 -12.75 6.61
N ARG A 61 0.61 -13.46 7.68
CA ARG A 61 1.54 -13.94 8.72
C ARG A 61 2.56 -14.93 8.18
N LYS A 62 2.13 -15.90 7.37
CA LYS A 62 3.01 -16.97 6.86
C LYS A 62 3.92 -16.45 5.75
N VAL A 63 3.39 -15.60 4.87
CA VAL A 63 4.18 -14.91 3.83
C VAL A 63 5.27 -14.06 4.49
N TRP A 64 4.91 -13.25 5.50
CA TRP A 64 5.88 -12.43 6.22
C TRP A 64 6.97 -13.26 6.92
N GLN A 65 6.62 -14.39 7.54
CA GLN A 65 7.60 -15.28 8.15
C GLN A 65 8.55 -15.92 7.13
N LYS A 66 8.04 -16.29 5.94
CA LYS A 66 8.85 -16.82 4.85
C LYS A 66 9.81 -15.76 4.30
N LEU A 67 9.32 -14.54 4.03
CA LEU A 67 10.15 -13.40 3.62
C LEU A 67 11.25 -13.09 4.64
N LYS A 68 10.91 -13.10 5.94
CA LYS A 68 11.91 -12.89 7.00
C LYS A 68 12.98 -13.99 7.01
N ARG A 69 12.61 -15.25 6.71
CA ARG A 69 13.56 -16.37 6.62
C ARG A 69 14.49 -16.25 5.41
N GLU A 70 14.02 -15.67 4.33
CA GLU A 70 14.80 -15.38 3.12
C GLU A 70 15.68 -14.12 3.27
N GLY A 71 15.63 -13.44 4.42
CA GLY A 71 16.48 -12.28 4.73
C GLY A 71 15.87 -10.93 4.39
N TYR A 72 14.59 -10.87 3.96
CA TYR A 72 13.94 -9.60 3.66
C TYR A 72 13.55 -8.84 4.93
N ILE A 73 13.96 -7.58 5.02
CA ILE A 73 13.61 -6.66 6.11
C ILE A 73 12.32 -5.90 5.73
N ILE A 74 11.19 -6.61 5.75
CA ILE A 74 9.88 -6.05 5.39
C ILE A 74 8.98 -6.01 6.63
N ALA A 75 8.37 -4.85 6.88
CA ALA A 75 7.38 -4.72 7.94
C ALA A 75 6.10 -5.52 7.61
N ARG A 76 5.50 -6.15 8.62
CA ARG A 76 4.26 -6.92 8.45
C ARG A 76 3.11 -6.10 7.85
N CYS A 77 3.02 -4.81 8.18
CA CYS A 77 2.02 -3.90 7.62
C CYS A 77 2.21 -3.69 6.11
N THR A 78 3.46 -3.66 5.63
CA THR A 78 3.80 -3.58 4.20
C THR A 78 3.31 -4.84 3.47
N VAL A 79 3.58 -6.03 4.02
CA VAL A 79 3.08 -7.29 3.45
C VAL A 79 1.56 -7.32 3.38
N ALA A 80 0.88 -6.92 4.46
CA ALA A 80 -0.59 -6.86 4.50
C ALA A 80 -1.17 -5.93 3.43
N ARG A 81 -0.58 -4.74 3.29
CA ARG A 81 -0.96 -3.73 2.30
C ARG A 81 -0.73 -4.24 0.87
N LEU A 82 0.43 -4.86 0.60
CA LEU A 82 0.76 -5.39 -0.73
C LEU A 82 -0.15 -6.58 -1.10
N MET A 83 -0.40 -7.50 -0.16
CA MET A 83 -1.38 -8.58 -0.39
C MET A 83 -2.78 -8.04 -0.70
N LYS A 84 -3.21 -6.97 0.00
CA LYS A 84 -4.49 -6.30 -0.30
C LYS A 84 -4.50 -5.63 -1.67
N LYS A 85 -3.42 -4.92 -2.06
CA LYS A 85 -3.27 -4.32 -3.40
C LYS A 85 -3.31 -5.37 -4.51
N LEU A 86 -2.71 -6.53 -4.29
CA LEU A 86 -2.69 -7.64 -5.24
C LEU A 86 -4.00 -8.46 -5.26
N GLY A 87 -4.93 -8.22 -4.33
CA GLY A 87 -6.16 -9.00 -4.20
C GLY A 87 -5.94 -10.43 -3.72
N ILE A 88 -4.79 -10.69 -3.07
CA ILE A 88 -4.37 -12.03 -2.66
C ILE A 88 -4.72 -12.25 -1.18
N GLN A 89 -5.37 -13.37 -0.89
CA GLN A 89 -5.71 -13.77 0.47
C GLN A 89 -5.23 -15.20 0.77
N GLY A 90 -4.86 -15.45 2.02
CA GLY A 90 -4.56 -16.80 2.49
C GLY A 90 -5.82 -17.55 2.90
N VAL A 91 -5.81 -18.87 2.73
CA VAL A 91 -6.89 -19.75 3.19
C VAL A 91 -7.03 -19.69 4.73
N TRP A 92 -8.26 -19.48 5.19
CA TRP A 92 -8.64 -19.62 6.60
C TRP A 92 -9.24 -21.02 6.83
N ARG A 93 -8.71 -21.78 7.81
CA ARG A 93 -9.35 -23.01 8.31
C ARG A 93 -10.31 -22.65 9.45
N GLY A 94 -11.58 -22.41 9.15
CA GLY A 94 -12.64 -22.07 10.11
C GLY A 94 -13.88 -21.51 9.42
N LYS A 95 -15.06 -21.58 10.08
CA LYS A 95 -16.25 -20.85 9.61
C LYS A 95 -15.94 -19.35 9.67
N ASN A 96 -16.29 -18.60 8.61
CA ASN A 96 -16.16 -17.14 8.60
C ASN A 96 -16.74 -16.57 9.90
N LYS A 97 -16.03 -15.66 10.59
CA LYS A 97 -16.71 -14.81 11.57
C LYS A 97 -17.72 -14.00 10.78
N GLN A 98 -19.00 -14.38 10.86
CA GLN A 98 -20.09 -13.47 10.56
C GLN A 98 -19.92 -12.31 11.53
N THR A 99 -19.39 -11.19 11.05
CA THR A 99 -19.62 -9.91 11.70
C THR A 99 -21.11 -9.66 11.53
N THR A 100 -21.87 -9.74 12.62
CA THR A 100 -23.27 -9.35 12.63
C THR A 100 -23.38 -7.97 12.00
N ARG A 101 -24.14 -7.86 10.90
CA ARG A 101 -24.62 -6.58 10.39
C ARG A 101 -25.67 -6.13 11.41
N SER A 102 -25.31 -5.18 12.26
CA SER A 102 -26.26 -4.37 13.01
C SER A 102 -26.45 -3.06 12.26
#